data_AF-Q9NCQ8-F1
#
_entry.id   AF-Q9NCQ8-F1
#
_cell.length_a   1.000
_cell.length_b   1.000
_cell.length_c   1.000
_cell.angle_alpha   90.00
_cell.angle_beta   90.00
_cell.angle_gamma   90.00
#
_symmetry.space_group_name_H-M   'P 1'
#
loop_
_entity.id
_entity.type
_entity.pdbx_description
1 polymer ?
#
loop_
_entity_poly.entity_id
_entity_poly.type
_entity_poly.pdbx_seq_one_letter_code
_entity_poly.pdbx_strand_id
1 'polypeptide(L)'
;MVWVCKSSWLIIGVVLMCKYDECHSECTGGSDCRSCTAACTSCQNCPNARSACTGSTVCHKAQTCTGSTGCYNAMTCTRSSECNNAQTCTGSHDCHNAQTCTGSYDCYNATTCTGSTNCYRATTCTGSTNCHRATACTGSTGCPGSGA
;
A
#
# COMPACT_ATOMS: atom_id res chain seq x y z
N MET A 1 -5.58 19.41 -14.30
CA MET A 1 -4.80 19.59 -13.07
C MET A 1 -5.61 20.48 -12.15
N VAL A 2 -6.40 19.90 -11.26
CA VAL A 2 -7.18 20.69 -10.29
C VAL A 2 -6.30 20.83 -9.06
N TRP A 3 -5.68 21.99 -8.92
CA TRP A 3 -5.00 22.36 -7.69
C TRP A 3 -6.06 22.75 -6.68
N VAL A 4 -6.35 21.88 -5.70
CA VAL A 4 -7.23 22.24 -4.58
C VAL A 4 -6.39 23.01 -3.56
N CYS A 5 -6.13 24.29 -3.82
CA CYS A 5 -5.52 25.18 -2.85
C CYS A 5 -6.65 25.84 -2.04
N LYS A 6 -6.72 25.54 -0.74
CA LYS A 6 -7.78 26.06 0.15
C LYS A 6 -7.46 27.51 0.48
N SER A 7 -7.97 28.45 -0.32
CA SER A 7 -7.74 29.90 -0.16
C SER A 7 -8.33 30.41 1.15
N SER A 8 -7.50 30.67 2.15
CA SER A 8 -7.83 31.60 3.24
C SER A 8 -7.47 33.01 2.77
N TRP A 9 -8.48 33.86 2.61
CA TRP A 9 -8.31 35.23 2.13
C TRP A 9 -7.61 36.09 3.19
N LEU A 10 -6.42 36.61 2.90
CA LEU A 10 -5.92 37.84 3.52
C LEU A 10 -5.66 38.86 2.41
N ILE A 11 -6.58 39.81 2.32
CA ILE A 11 -6.50 40.96 1.42
C ILE A 11 -5.50 41.94 2.04
N ILE A 12 -4.51 42.36 1.24
CA ILE A 12 -3.92 43.72 1.12
C ILE A 12 -2.42 43.57 0.75
N GLY A 13 -2.06 44.10 -0.43
CA GLY A 13 -0.69 44.53 -0.73
C GLY A 13 0.06 43.72 -1.79
N VAL A 14 -0.09 44.13 -3.05
CA VAL A 14 0.88 44.07 -4.16
C VAL A 14 2.19 43.33 -3.85
N VAL A 15 2.19 42.01 -4.07
CA VAL A 15 3.23 41.12 -4.64
C VAL A 15 2.68 39.73 -4.33
N LEU A 16 2.26 38.98 -5.35
CA LEU A 16 1.73 37.63 -5.23
C LEU A 16 2.85 36.64 -4.83
N MET A 17 3.38 36.79 -3.62
CA MET A 17 4.18 35.76 -2.96
C MET A 17 3.19 34.74 -2.40
N CYS A 18 2.85 33.74 -3.21
CA CYS A 18 2.36 32.48 -2.67
C CYS A 18 3.34 32.04 -1.58
N LYS A 19 2.93 32.15 -0.31
CA LYS A 19 3.64 31.56 0.82
C LYS A 19 3.67 30.05 0.52
N TYR A 20 4.85 29.55 0.16
CA TYR A 20 5.11 28.31 -0.57
C TYR A 20 4.86 27.01 0.25
N ASP A 21 4.27 27.12 1.44
CA ASP A 21 4.22 26.04 2.44
C ASP A 21 2.92 25.21 2.40
N GLU A 22 1.83 25.70 1.80
CA GLU A 22 0.49 25.11 2.00
C GLU A 22 -0.26 24.75 0.71
N CYS A 23 0.45 24.33 -0.35
CA CYS A 23 -0.17 23.73 -1.55
C CYS A 23 0.38 22.32 -1.88
N HIS A 24 0.97 21.63 -0.90
CA HIS A 24 1.68 20.35 -1.05
C HIS A 24 0.92 19.12 -0.51
N SER A 25 -0.29 19.32 0.03
CA SER A 25 -0.95 18.32 0.86
C SER A 25 -1.55 17.16 0.06
N GLU A 26 -2.18 17.40 -1.09
CA GLU A 26 -2.85 16.34 -1.85
C GLU A 26 -2.85 16.63 -3.35
N CYS A 27 -2.48 15.64 -4.16
CA CYS A 27 -2.47 15.76 -5.62
C CYS A 27 -3.45 14.77 -6.26
N THR A 28 -4.11 15.23 -7.32
CA THR A 28 -5.06 14.43 -8.10
C THR A 28 -4.81 14.57 -9.60
N GLY A 29 -4.58 13.44 -10.27
CA GLY A 29 -4.53 13.37 -11.73
C GLY A 29 -3.22 13.87 -12.34
N GLY A 30 -2.65 13.08 -13.25
CA GLY A 30 -1.50 13.50 -14.06
C GLY A 30 -0.50 12.39 -14.33
N SER A 31 0.49 12.69 -15.16
CA SER A 31 1.62 11.80 -15.42
C SER A 31 2.75 12.00 -14.40
N ASP A 32 2.95 13.22 -13.90
CA ASP A 32 4.02 13.53 -12.95
C ASP A 32 3.51 14.29 -11.72
N CYS A 33 3.61 13.65 -10.56
CA CYS A 33 3.20 14.14 -9.24
C CYS A 33 4.37 14.16 -8.27
N ARG A 34 5.58 14.41 -8.78
CA ARG A 34 6.81 14.46 -7.96
C ARG A 34 6.79 15.53 -6.87
N SER A 35 6.04 16.62 -7.06
CA SER A 35 5.86 17.65 -6.03
C SER A 35 4.94 17.21 -4.89
N CYS A 36 4.23 16.08 -4.99
CA CYS A 36 3.21 15.70 -4.03
C CYS A 36 3.85 14.99 -2.83
N THR A 37 3.69 15.55 -1.63
CA THR A 37 4.42 15.06 -0.44
C THR A 37 3.54 14.42 0.61
N ALA A 38 2.27 14.81 0.75
CA ALA A 38 1.35 14.11 1.64
C ALA A 38 0.61 12.98 0.89
N ALA A 39 -0.44 13.27 0.11
CA ALA A 39 -1.20 12.24 -0.60
C ALA A 39 -1.15 12.38 -2.14
N CYS A 40 -1.29 11.25 -2.84
CA CYS A 40 -1.30 11.20 -4.30
C CYS A 40 -2.38 10.27 -4.85
N THR A 41 -3.27 10.82 -5.67
CA THR A 41 -4.43 10.11 -6.18
C THR A 41 -4.47 10.15 -7.71
N SER A 42 -4.68 9.00 -8.34
CA SER A 42 -4.83 8.85 -9.80
C SER A 42 -3.67 9.49 -10.59
N CYS A 43 -2.42 9.20 -10.19
CA CYS A 43 -1.25 9.77 -10.85
C CYS A 43 -0.14 8.75 -11.11
N GLN A 44 0.58 8.91 -12.22
CA GLN A 44 1.56 7.90 -12.66
C GLN A 44 2.92 7.99 -11.95
N ASN A 45 3.26 9.10 -11.31
CA ASN A 45 4.56 9.23 -10.66
C ASN A 45 4.44 9.96 -9.33
N CYS A 46 4.30 9.20 -8.24
CA CYS A 46 4.13 9.72 -6.88
C CYS A 46 5.29 9.37 -5.93
N PRO A 47 6.56 9.64 -6.28
CA PRO A 47 7.72 9.15 -5.53
C PRO A 47 7.86 9.77 -4.14
N ASN A 48 7.18 10.88 -3.88
CA ASN A 48 7.30 11.66 -2.65
C ASN A 48 6.06 11.62 -1.75
N ALA A 49 4.96 10.99 -2.19
CA ALA A 49 3.75 10.88 -1.39
C ALA A 49 4.04 10.03 -0.14
N ARG A 50 3.79 10.59 1.04
CA ARG A 50 4.21 9.98 2.31
C ARG A 50 3.06 9.36 3.09
N SER A 51 1.86 9.93 3.05
CA SER A 51 0.72 9.41 3.80
C SER A 51 -0.01 8.33 3.00
N ALA A 52 -0.46 8.68 1.79
CA ALA A 52 -1.34 7.80 1.01
C ALA A 52 -1.11 7.90 -0.50
N CYS A 53 -1.23 6.76 -1.16
CA CYS A 53 -1.33 6.62 -2.59
C CYS A 53 -2.61 5.88 -2.97
N THR A 54 -3.41 6.45 -3.88
CA THR A 54 -4.68 5.87 -4.33
C THR A 54 -4.77 5.85 -5.85
N GLY A 55 -4.81 4.67 -6.47
CA GLY A 55 -4.88 4.54 -7.92
C GLY A 55 -3.66 5.12 -8.64
N SER A 56 -2.49 5.05 -8.01
CA SER A 56 -1.27 5.74 -8.45
C SER A 56 -0.10 4.78 -8.63
N THR A 57 0.95 5.21 -9.33
CA THR A 57 2.17 4.42 -9.52
C THR A 57 3.42 5.13 -8.98
N VAL A 58 4.47 4.37 -8.71
CA VAL A 58 5.74 4.87 -8.13
C VAL A 58 5.55 5.41 -6.70
N CYS A 59 4.81 4.68 -5.86
CA CYS A 59 4.44 5.11 -4.50
C CYS A 59 5.45 4.74 -3.41
N HIS A 60 6.73 4.96 -3.68
CA HIS A 60 7.83 4.40 -2.87
C HIS A 60 7.81 4.79 -1.40
N LYS A 61 7.29 5.97 -1.05
CA LYS A 61 7.33 6.51 0.32
C LYS A 61 5.99 6.48 1.04
N ALA A 62 4.93 6.02 0.38
CA ALA A 62 3.58 6.10 0.92
C ALA A 62 3.43 5.09 2.06
N GLN A 63 2.87 5.52 3.20
CA GLN A 63 2.54 4.62 4.31
C GLN A 63 1.32 3.74 4.01
N THR A 64 0.38 4.24 3.21
CA THR A 64 -0.80 3.49 2.78
C THR A 64 -0.91 3.49 1.26
N CYS A 65 -1.13 2.31 0.68
CA CYS A 65 -1.39 2.15 -0.74
C CYS A 65 -2.75 1.50 -0.99
N THR A 66 -3.54 2.09 -1.87
CA THR A 66 -4.81 1.54 -2.35
C THR A 66 -4.82 1.53 -3.87
N GLY A 67 -4.98 0.37 -4.50
CA GLY A 67 -5.01 0.28 -5.96
C GLY A 67 -3.74 0.81 -6.64
N SER A 68 -2.57 0.70 -5.99
CA SER A 68 -1.35 1.41 -6.40
C SER A 68 -0.16 0.47 -6.60
N THR A 69 0.90 0.95 -7.25
CA THR A 69 2.14 0.19 -7.49
C THR A 69 3.38 0.92 -6.96
N GLY A 70 4.49 0.22 -6.76
CA GLY A 70 5.73 0.77 -6.20
C GLY A 70 5.67 0.99 -4.69
N CYS A 71 4.84 0.26 -3.97
CA CYS A 71 4.48 0.49 -2.56
C CYS A 71 5.47 -0.10 -1.54
N TYR A 72 6.78 0.00 -1.82
CA TYR A 72 7.82 -0.72 -1.09
C TYR A 72 7.83 -0.44 0.42
N ASN A 73 7.49 0.78 0.84
CA ASN A 73 7.51 1.20 2.25
C ASN A 73 6.11 1.38 2.85
N ALA A 74 5.06 0.94 2.16
CA ALA A 74 3.72 0.98 2.72
C ALA A 74 3.64 0.06 3.93
N MET A 75 2.97 0.52 4.99
CA MET A 75 2.57 -0.29 6.13
C MET A 75 1.29 -1.07 5.85
N THR A 76 0.43 -0.50 5.00
CA THR A 76 -0.83 -1.11 4.61
C THR A 76 -0.99 -1.06 3.09
N CYS A 77 -1.26 -2.21 2.49
CA CYS A 77 -1.56 -2.35 1.08
C CYS A 77 -2.94 -2.95 0.85
N THR A 78 -3.73 -2.27 0.01
CA THR A 78 -5.01 -2.78 -0.47
C THR A 78 -5.01 -2.77 -1.99
N ARG A 79 -5.24 -3.92 -2.62
CA ARG A 79 -5.26 -4.07 -4.09
C ARG A 79 -4.03 -3.47 -4.77
N SER A 80 -2.86 -3.63 -4.16
CA SER A 80 -1.62 -2.96 -4.57
C SER A 80 -0.51 -3.98 -4.84
N SER A 81 0.58 -3.56 -5.49
CA SER A 81 1.74 -4.40 -5.77
C SER A 81 3.01 -3.85 -5.15
N GLU A 82 4.06 -4.69 -5.08
CA GLU A 82 5.37 -4.30 -4.54
C GLU A 82 5.32 -3.89 -3.06
N CYS A 83 4.50 -4.58 -2.28
CA CYS A 83 4.19 -4.28 -0.87
C CYS A 83 5.17 -4.91 0.12
N ASN A 84 6.46 -4.86 -0.21
CA ASN A 84 7.51 -5.65 0.45
C ASN A 84 7.55 -5.48 1.97
N ASN A 85 7.32 -4.26 2.49
CA ASN A 85 7.39 -3.94 3.91
C ASN A 85 6.03 -3.73 4.59
N ALA A 86 4.92 -4.04 3.90
CA ALA A 86 3.60 -3.94 4.49
C ALA A 86 3.49 -4.84 5.72
N GLN A 87 2.78 -4.38 6.75
CA GLN A 87 2.35 -5.22 7.87
C GLN A 87 1.03 -5.91 7.53
N THR A 88 0.19 -5.25 6.72
CA THR A 88 -1.10 -5.78 6.30
C THR A 88 -1.26 -5.66 4.80
N CYS A 89 -1.61 -6.78 4.17
CA CYS A 89 -1.96 -6.88 2.77
C CYS A 89 -3.37 -7.41 2.56
N THR A 90 -4.15 -6.71 1.75
CA THR A 90 -5.48 -7.13 1.31
C THR A 90 -5.53 -7.10 -0.22
N GLY A 91 -5.78 -8.24 -0.87
CA GLY A 91 -5.84 -8.33 -2.34
C GLY A 91 -4.55 -7.88 -3.03
N SER A 92 -3.39 -8.02 -2.40
CA SER A 92 -2.14 -7.38 -2.84
C SER A 92 -1.04 -8.40 -3.20
N HIS A 93 0.02 -7.93 -3.85
CA HIS A 93 1.16 -8.74 -4.31
C HIS A 93 2.47 -8.31 -3.65
N ASP A 94 3.45 -9.22 -3.63
CA ASP A 94 4.79 -9.01 -3.05
C ASP A 94 4.76 -8.64 -1.57
N CYS A 95 3.90 -9.32 -0.81
CA CYS A 95 3.64 -9.04 0.61
C CYS A 95 4.64 -9.74 1.55
N HIS A 96 5.93 -9.65 1.22
CA HIS A 96 6.98 -10.48 1.81
C HIS A 96 7.04 -10.40 3.34
N ASN A 97 6.90 -9.20 3.91
CA ASN A 97 7.00 -8.94 5.34
C ASN A 97 5.66 -8.69 6.05
N ALA A 98 4.53 -8.93 5.37
CA ALA A 98 3.22 -8.79 5.98
C ALA A 98 3.07 -9.75 7.17
N GLN A 99 2.48 -9.27 8.27
CA GLN A 99 2.02 -10.11 9.38
C GLN A 99 0.67 -10.74 9.05
N THR A 100 -0.18 -9.99 8.34
CA THR A 100 -1.52 -10.44 7.93
C THR A 100 -1.70 -10.31 6.43
N CYS A 101 -2.10 -11.41 5.81
CA CYS A 101 -2.46 -11.47 4.41
C CYS A 101 -3.90 -11.95 4.20
N THR A 102 -4.66 -11.19 3.42
CA THR A 102 -6.02 -11.55 3.00
C THR A 102 -6.10 -11.48 1.48
N GLY A 103 -6.42 -12.57 0.80
CA GLY A 103 -6.50 -12.62 -0.67
C GLY A 103 -5.22 -12.18 -1.38
N SER A 104 -4.05 -12.38 -0.77
CA SER A 104 -2.79 -11.78 -1.21
C SER A 104 -1.74 -12.83 -1.60
N TYR A 105 -0.67 -12.39 -2.27
CA TYR A 105 0.39 -13.25 -2.81
C TYR A 105 1.74 -12.93 -2.18
N ASP A 106 2.63 -13.92 -2.15
CA ASP A 106 4.01 -13.80 -1.65
C ASP A 106 4.11 -13.40 -0.18
N CYS A 107 3.22 -13.97 0.63
CA CYS A 107 3.06 -13.73 2.07
C CYS A 107 4.06 -14.53 2.93
N TYR A 108 5.34 -14.50 2.57
CA TYR A 108 6.34 -15.41 3.12
C TYR A 108 6.48 -15.34 4.65
N ASN A 109 6.39 -14.14 5.24
CA ASN A 109 6.54 -13.92 6.67
C ASN A 109 5.21 -13.72 7.43
N ALA A 110 4.07 -13.93 6.78
CA ALA A 110 2.76 -13.78 7.43
C ALA A 110 2.61 -14.73 8.60
N THR A 111 2.01 -14.24 9.68
CA THR A 111 1.52 -15.06 10.81
C THR A 111 0.14 -15.62 10.48
N THR A 112 -0.68 -14.81 9.81
CA THR A 112 -2.05 -15.17 9.44
C THR A 112 -2.26 -14.98 7.94
N CYS A 113 -2.77 -16.04 7.30
CA CYS A 113 -3.16 -16.04 5.90
C CYS A 113 -4.61 -16.47 5.72
N THR A 114 -5.37 -15.67 4.96
CA THR A 114 -6.72 -16.01 4.52
C THR A 114 -6.81 -15.87 3.00
N GLY A 115 -7.17 -16.94 2.27
CA GLY A 115 -7.30 -16.89 0.81
C GLY A 115 -6.03 -16.48 0.08
N SER A 116 -4.86 -16.69 0.70
CA SER A 116 -3.56 -16.16 0.26
C SER A 116 -2.59 -17.28 -0.12
N THR A 117 -1.57 -16.96 -0.91
CA THR A 117 -0.55 -17.92 -1.35
C THR A 117 0.82 -17.62 -0.74
N ASN A 118 1.69 -18.64 -0.77
CA ASN A 118 3.08 -18.54 -0.29
C ASN A 118 3.20 -18.18 1.20
N CYS A 119 2.33 -18.79 2.01
CA CYS A 119 2.22 -18.55 3.45
C CYS A 119 3.19 -19.38 4.29
N TYR A 120 4.47 -19.40 3.91
CA TYR A 120 5.45 -20.35 4.42
C TYR A 120 5.62 -20.34 5.95
N ARG A 121 5.50 -19.15 6.57
CA ARG A 121 5.66 -18.97 8.03
C ARG A 121 4.36 -18.79 8.79
N ALA A 122 3.21 -18.87 8.13
CA ALA A 122 1.93 -18.66 8.77
C ALA A 122 1.65 -19.74 9.82
N THR A 123 1.21 -19.32 10.99
CA THR A 123 0.71 -20.21 12.04
C THR A 123 -0.76 -20.53 11.82
N THR A 124 -1.49 -19.61 11.16
CA THR A 124 -2.91 -19.75 10.85
C THR A 124 -3.15 -19.59 9.36
N CYS A 125 -3.74 -20.60 8.74
CA CYS A 125 -4.11 -20.61 7.33
C CYS A 125 -5.57 -21.01 7.11
N THR A 126 -6.31 -20.18 6.36
CA THR A 126 -7.68 -20.45 5.95
C THR A 126 -7.83 -20.26 4.44
N GLY A 127 -8.16 -21.31 3.69
CA GLY A 127 -8.27 -21.23 2.23
C GLY A 127 -6.96 -20.85 1.52
N SER A 128 -5.81 -21.20 2.10
CA SER A 128 -4.48 -20.72 1.69
C SER A 128 -3.58 -21.83 1.16
N THR A 129 -2.48 -21.47 0.51
CA THR A 129 -1.50 -22.44 -0.02
C THR A 129 -0.10 -22.21 0.55
N ASN A 130 0.71 -23.26 0.54
CA ASN A 130 2.10 -23.26 1.01
C ASN A 130 2.26 -22.93 2.51
N CYS A 131 1.37 -23.50 3.33
CA CYS A 131 1.28 -23.24 4.77
C CYS A 131 2.17 -24.15 5.63
N HIS A 132 3.45 -24.25 5.31
CA HIS A 132 4.37 -25.27 5.84
C HIS A 132 4.56 -25.28 7.36
N ARG A 133 4.22 -24.18 8.05
CA ARG A 133 4.38 -24.03 9.51
C ARG A 133 3.05 -23.81 10.25
N ALA A 134 1.92 -24.01 9.57
CA ALA A 134 0.61 -23.76 10.15
C ALA A 134 0.28 -24.79 11.24
N THR A 135 -0.19 -24.29 12.38
CA THR A 135 -0.77 -25.09 13.47
C THR A 135 -2.30 -25.13 13.37
N ALA A 136 -2.90 -24.07 12.82
CA ALA A 136 -4.29 -24.02 12.44
C ALA A 136 -4.41 -23.96 10.91
N CYS A 137 -5.02 -24.98 10.32
CA CYS A 137 -5.11 -25.13 8.88
C CYS A 137 -6.52 -25.57 8.48
N THR A 138 -7.27 -24.68 7.83
CA THR A 138 -8.65 -24.94 7.38
C THR A 138 -8.74 -24.74 5.88
N GLY A 139 -9.14 -25.78 5.15
CA GLY A 139 -9.28 -25.73 3.68
C GLY A 139 -8.03 -25.21 2.97
N SER A 140 -6.85 -25.47 3.53
CA SER A 140 -5.56 -24.96 3.04
C SER A 140 -4.64 -26.10 2.65
N THR A 141 -3.64 -25.83 1.81
CA THR A 141 -2.69 -26.83 1.31
C THR A 141 -1.27 -26.54 1.79
N GLY A 142 -0.45 -27.60 1.84
CA GLY A 142 0.95 -27.52 2.27
C GLY A 142 1.13 -27.41 3.79
N CYS A 143 0.12 -27.75 4.58
CA CYS A 143 0.20 -27.75 6.05
C CYS A 143 0.91 -29.02 6.56
N PRO A 144 1.67 -28.93 7.67
CA PRO A 144 2.26 -30.11 8.30
C PRO A 144 1.13 -31.02 8.79
N GLY A 145 1.21 -32.32 8.45
CA GLY A 145 0.15 -33.29 8.77
C GLY A 145 -1.08 -33.26 7.87
N SER A 146 -1.15 -32.38 6.87
CA SER A 146 -2.17 -32.46 5.81
C SER A 146 -1.83 -33.49 4.70
N GLY A 147 -0.89 -34.39 4.99
CA GLY A 147 -0.66 -35.59 4.20
C GLY A 147 -1.72 -36.64 4.50
N ALA A 148 -2.47 -37.00 3.46
CA ALA A 148 -3.04 -38.34 3.32
C ALA A 148 -1.92 -39.38 3.18
#